data_AF-A0A1Z9AN00-F1
#
_entry.id   AF-A0A1Z9AN00-F1
#
_cell.length_a   1.000
_cell.length_b   1.000
_cell.length_c   1.000
_cell.angle_alpha   90.00
_cell.angle_beta   90.00
_cell.angle_gamma   90.00
#
_symmetry.space_group_name_H-M   'P 1'
#
loop_
_entity.id
_entity.type
_entity.pdbx_description
1 polymer ?
#
loop_
_entity_poly.entity_id
_entity_poly.type
_entity_poly.pdbx_seq_one_letter_code
_entity_poly.pdbx_strand_id
1 'polypeptide(L)'
;MPNPKFIFQNFKHLLFLALAVTLGCSDPVATGLRFDGEVKVGILHSRSGTMSISENTVAEAELLAINEINASGGLKVGNQNLAVIPIEEDGESDWPTFAARAAELIDQDQVVAVFGGWTSASRKAMLP
;
A
#
# COMPACT_ATOMS: atom_id res chain seq x y z
N MET A 1 62.20 17.37 20.88
CA MET A 1 61.46 17.80 19.67
C MET A 1 59.98 17.43 19.84
N PRO A 2 59.09 18.40 20.17
CA PRO A 2 57.65 18.17 20.29
C PRO A 2 56.86 18.71 19.06
N ASN A 3 55.75 18.05 18.75
CA ASN A 3 54.97 18.12 17.49
C ASN A 3 53.95 19.30 17.48
N PRO A 4 53.77 20.06 16.38
CA PRO A 4 52.99 21.31 16.37
C PRO A 4 51.63 21.22 15.64
N LYS A 5 50.57 20.70 16.29
CA LYS A 5 49.21 20.71 15.69
C LYS A 5 48.10 21.28 16.59
N PHE A 6 48.43 22.02 17.63
CA PHE A 6 47.45 22.47 18.65
C PHE A 6 47.32 23.99 18.83
N ILE A 7 47.52 24.81 17.79
CA ILE A 7 47.56 26.29 17.94
C ILE A 7 46.55 27.09 17.10
N PHE A 8 45.78 26.50 16.18
CA PHE A 8 44.86 27.31 15.34
C PHE A 8 43.38 27.04 15.61
N GLN A 9 42.96 27.41 16.82
CA GLN A 9 41.57 27.72 17.15
C GLN A 9 41.45 29.24 17.35
N ASN A 10 40.43 29.84 16.74
CA ASN A 10 39.96 31.22 16.93
C ASN A 10 40.75 32.35 16.25
N PHE A 11 40.32 32.75 15.06
CA PHE A 11 40.21 34.16 14.62
C PHE A 11 39.72 34.16 13.18
N LYS A 12 38.46 34.57 12.94
CA LYS A 12 37.88 35.14 11.69
C LYS A 12 36.34 35.12 11.76
N HIS A 13 35.79 35.89 12.69
CA HIS A 13 34.47 36.48 12.51
C HIS A 13 34.67 37.82 11.80
N LEU A 14 34.28 37.94 10.53
CA LEU A 14 33.65 39.14 9.95
C LEU A 14 33.47 38.98 8.44
N LEU A 15 32.38 39.58 7.95
CA LEU A 15 32.07 39.86 6.55
C LEU A 15 31.60 38.66 5.73
N PHE A 16 30.29 38.55 5.53
CA PHE A 16 29.67 38.81 4.22
C PHE A 16 28.14 38.85 4.39
N LEU A 17 27.61 40.08 4.33
CA LEU A 17 26.20 40.40 4.17
C LEU A 17 25.83 40.12 2.70
N ALA A 18 24.92 39.18 2.45
CA ALA A 18 24.26 39.06 1.14
C ALA A 18 22.76 38.83 1.35
N LEU A 19 22.03 39.92 1.14
CA LEU A 19 20.59 40.03 1.01
C LEU A 19 20.16 39.30 -0.28
N ALA A 20 19.38 38.23 -0.17
CA ALA A 20 18.68 37.62 -1.31
C ALA A 20 17.17 37.80 -1.13
N VAL A 21 16.61 38.62 -2.02
CA VAL A 21 15.22 39.02 -2.12
C VAL A 21 14.41 37.92 -2.84
N THR A 22 13.29 37.54 -2.21
CA THR A 22 12.05 36.96 -2.72
C THR A 22 12.13 35.79 -3.72
N LEU A 23 11.83 34.59 -3.20
CA LEU A 23 11.08 33.56 -3.93
C LEU A 23 9.81 33.31 -3.13
N GLY A 24 8.68 33.79 -3.64
CA GLY A 24 7.36 33.40 -3.13
C GLY A 24 7.25 31.90 -3.25
N CYS A 25 7.11 31.23 -2.11
CA CYS A 25 6.78 29.82 -2.05
C CYS A 25 5.31 29.70 -2.45
N SER A 26 5.04 29.53 -3.74
CA SER A 26 3.80 28.93 -4.18
C SER A 26 3.96 27.43 -3.93
N ASP A 27 3.53 26.97 -2.75
CA ASP A 27 3.30 25.54 -2.55
C ASP A 27 2.36 25.09 -3.67
N PRO A 28 2.73 24.13 -4.53
CA PRO A 28 1.75 23.49 -5.38
C PRO A 28 0.80 22.78 -4.42
N VAL A 29 -0.38 23.35 -4.21
CA VAL A 29 -1.50 22.61 -3.63
C VAL A 29 -1.76 21.48 -4.61
N ALA A 30 -1.17 20.32 -4.34
CA ALA A 30 -1.58 19.09 -4.95
C ALA A 30 -3.05 18.92 -4.55
N THR A 31 -3.96 19.23 -5.47
CA THR A 31 -5.34 18.75 -5.47
C THR A 31 -5.31 17.23 -5.69
N GLY A 32 -4.61 16.52 -4.81
CA GLY A 32 -4.66 15.07 -4.73
C GLY A 32 -6.01 14.68 -4.18
N LEU A 33 -6.58 13.60 -4.72
CA LEU A 33 -7.73 12.94 -4.11
C LEU A 33 -7.36 12.63 -2.65
N ARG A 34 -8.13 13.20 -1.71
CA ARG A 34 -7.95 12.98 -0.28
C ARG A 34 -9.01 11.98 0.17
N PHE A 35 -8.56 10.90 0.79
CA PHE A 35 -9.44 9.92 1.41
C PHE A 35 -9.62 10.22 2.90
N ASP A 36 -10.80 9.93 3.43
CA ASP A 36 -11.15 10.09 4.85
C ASP A 36 -10.70 8.89 5.70
N GLY A 37 -10.28 7.81 5.05
CA GLY A 37 -9.81 6.57 5.67
C GLY A 37 -9.54 5.49 4.63
N GLU A 38 -9.39 4.27 5.10
CA GLU A 38 -9.05 3.10 4.28
C GLU A 38 -9.99 1.93 4.60
N VAL A 39 -10.26 1.11 3.59
CA VAL A 39 -10.95 -0.18 3.74
C VAL A 39 -10.09 -1.27 3.11
N LYS A 40 -9.73 -2.27 3.92
CA LYS A 40 -8.91 -3.39 3.45
C LYS A 40 -9.76 -4.50 2.87
N VAL A 41 -9.35 -5.02 1.71
CA VAL A 41 -10.01 -6.11 1.01
C VAL A 41 -8.99 -7.18 0.69
N GLY A 42 -9.26 -8.43 1.05
CA GLY A 42 -8.41 -9.57 0.74
C GLY A 42 -8.61 -10.03 -0.70
N ILE A 43 -7.52 -10.23 -1.43
CA ILE A 43 -7.47 -10.83 -2.77
C ILE A 43 -6.73 -12.15 -2.64
N LEU A 44 -7.48 -13.26 -2.60
CA LEU A 44 -6.93 -14.60 -2.38
C LEU A 44 -7.17 -15.48 -3.60
N HIS A 45 -6.17 -15.54 -4.46
CA HIS A 45 -6.18 -16.30 -5.70
C HIS A 45 -4.93 -17.18 -5.79
N SER A 46 -5.00 -18.27 -6.57
CA SER A 46 -3.80 -19.01 -6.91
C SER A 46 -2.92 -18.15 -7.82
N ARG A 47 -1.85 -17.58 -7.28
CA ARG A 47 -0.81 -16.86 -8.04
C ARG A 47 0.27 -17.82 -8.51
N SER A 48 0.40 -18.95 -7.84
CA SER A 48 1.20 -20.10 -8.23
C SER A 48 0.36 -21.40 -8.31
N GLY A 49 1.01 -22.50 -8.71
CA GLY A 49 0.35 -23.81 -8.87
C GLY A 49 -0.45 -23.96 -10.16
N THR A 50 -1.22 -25.05 -10.25
CA THR A 50 -1.89 -25.50 -11.48
C THR A 50 -2.99 -24.56 -11.98
N MET A 51 -3.61 -23.78 -11.09
CA MET A 51 -4.70 -22.84 -11.42
C MET A 51 -4.20 -21.42 -11.72
N SER A 52 -2.91 -21.13 -11.53
CA SER A 52 -2.34 -19.78 -11.68
C SER A 52 -2.64 -19.11 -13.02
N ILE A 53 -2.61 -19.85 -14.13
CA ILE A 53 -2.91 -19.30 -15.46
C ILE A 53 -4.33 -18.69 -15.52
N SER A 54 -5.30 -19.34 -14.89
CA SER A 54 -6.70 -18.88 -14.90
C SER A 54 -6.98 -17.86 -13.82
N GLU A 55 -6.42 -18.04 -12.62
CA GLU A 55 -6.70 -17.17 -11.49
C GLU A 55 -5.95 -15.85 -11.53
N ASN A 56 -4.78 -15.81 -12.19
CA ASN A 56 -4.03 -14.56 -12.33
C ASN A 56 -4.83 -13.49 -13.06
N THR A 57 -5.53 -13.83 -14.13
CA THR A 57 -6.31 -12.84 -14.91
C THR A 57 -7.48 -12.26 -14.12
N VAL A 58 -8.08 -13.05 -13.22
CA VAL A 58 -9.18 -12.59 -12.34
C VAL A 58 -8.63 -11.64 -11.28
N ALA A 59 -7.54 -12.01 -10.60
CA ALA A 59 -6.88 -11.15 -9.63
C ALA A 59 -6.42 -9.81 -10.25
N GLU A 60 -5.82 -9.83 -11.44
CA GLU A 60 -5.45 -8.58 -12.14
C GLU A 60 -6.68 -7.70 -12.46
N ALA A 61 -7.82 -8.31 -12.79
CA ALA A 61 -9.05 -7.57 -13.04
C ALA A 61 -9.61 -6.93 -11.75
N GLU A 62 -9.51 -7.62 -10.61
CA GLU A 62 -9.89 -7.08 -9.31
C GLU A 62 -8.98 -5.92 -8.89
N LEU A 63 -7.65 -6.05 -9.07
CA LEU A 63 -6.70 -4.98 -8.81
C LEU A 63 -6.92 -3.78 -9.72
N LEU A 64 -7.21 -4.01 -11.01
CA LEU A 64 -7.57 -2.94 -11.95
C LEU A 64 -8.84 -2.21 -11.47
N ALA A 65 -9.88 -2.94 -11.08
CA ALA A 65 -11.12 -2.33 -10.58
C ALA A 65 -10.88 -1.51 -9.32
N ILE A 66 -10.06 -2.00 -8.38
CA ILE A 66 -9.65 -1.25 -7.17
C ILE A 66 -8.90 0.02 -7.55
N ASN A 67 -7.97 -0.06 -8.50
CA ASN A 67 -7.23 1.11 -8.99
C ASN A 67 -8.15 2.15 -9.61
N GLU A 68 -9.11 1.74 -10.44
CA GLU A 68 -10.10 2.63 -11.06
C GLU A 68 -11.04 3.27 -10.03
N ILE A 69 -11.49 2.51 -9.01
CA ILE A 69 -12.28 3.00 -7.89
C ILE A 69 -11.50 4.09 -7.12
N ASN A 70 -10.26 3.81 -6.75
CA ASN A 70 -9.43 4.76 -6.02
C ASN A 70 -9.11 6.00 -6.86
N ALA A 71 -8.82 5.83 -8.15
CA ALA A 71 -8.61 6.93 -9.08
C ALA A 71 -9.86 7.80 -9.29
N SER A 72 -11.06 7.24 -9.06
CA SER A 72 -12.34 7.95 -9.14
C SER A 72 -12.77 8.61 -7.82
N GLY A 73 -11.92 8.57 -6.78
CA GLY A 73 -12.21 9.17 -5.48
C GLY A 73 -12.58 8.18 -4.38
N GLY A 74 -12.43 6.87 -4.62
CA GLY A 74 -12.55 5.83 -3.59
C GLY A 74 -13.97 5.33 -3.35
N LEU A 75 -14.12 4.48 -2.33
CA LEU A 75 -15.40 3.91 -1.93
C LEU A 75 -16.17 4.90 -1.04
N LYS A 76 -17.37 5.29 -1.49
CA LYS A 76 -18.24 6.18 -0.72
C LYS A 76 -19.03 5.42 0.35
N VAL A 77 -18.78 5.73 1.62
CA VAL A 77 -19.51 5.20 2.78
C VAL A 77 -20.11 6.38 3.54
N GLY A 78 -21.43 6.57 3.38
CA GLY A 78 -22.11 7.76 3.89
C GLY A 78 -21.55 9.05 3.28
N ASN A 79 -20.97 9.90 4.11
CA ASN A 79 -20.37 11.18 3.70
C ASN A 79 -18.85 11.09 3.52
N GLN A 80 -18.25 9.90 3.70
CA GLN A 80 -16.81 9.69 3.62
C GLN A 80 -16.44 8.97 2.33
N ASN A 81 -15.24 9.26 1.84
CA ASN A 81 -14.59 8.54 0.74
C ASN A 81 -13.39 7.77 1.29
N LEU A 82 -13.42 6.44 1.19
CA LEU A 82 -12.37 5.57 1.70
C LEU A 82 -11.52 5.02 0.56
N ALA A 83 -10.20 4.99 0.72
CA ALA A 83 -9.33 4.27 -0.20
C ALA A 83 -9.53 2.76 0.00
N VAL A 84 -9.65 2.02 -1.09
CA VAL A 84 -9.68 0.55 -1.06
C VAL A 84 -8.25 0.04 -1.10
N ILE A 85 -7.84 -0.72 -0.07
CA ILE A 85 -6.50 -1.27 0.07
C ILE A 85 -6.55 -2.78 -0.17
N PRO A 86 -6.02 -3.29 -1.29
CA PRO A 86 -5.95 -4.72 -1.53
C PRO A 86 -4.84 -5.35 -0.66
N ILE A 87 -5.16 -6.46 0.00
CA ILE A 87 -4.19 -7.34 0.65
C ILE A 87 -4.18 -8.65 -0.13
N GLU A 88 -3.10 -8.90 -0.88
CA GLU A 88 -3.00 -10.04 -1.78
C GLU A 88 -2.32 -11.23 -1.10
N GLU A 89 -2.91 -12.42 -1.25
CA GLU A 89 -2.35 -13.69 -0.78
C GLU A 89 -2.39 -14.76 -1.88
N ASP A 90 -1.39 -15.66 -1.88
CA ASP A 90 -1.32 -16.78 -2.82
C ASP A 90 -1.97 -18.04 -2.25
N GLY A 91 -2.99 -18.55 -2.94
CA GLY A 91 -3.65 -19.81 -2.60
C GLY A 91 -2.92 -21.07 -3.10
N GLU A 92 -1.87 -20.93 -3.92
CA GLU A 92 -0.99 -22.00 -4.41
C GLU A 92 -1.69 -23.18 -5.13
N SER A 93 -2.95 -23.02 -5.53
CA SER A 93 -3.84 -24.10 -5.98
C SER A 93 -4.06 -25.22 -4.95
N ASP A 94 -3.92 -24.92 -3.65
CA ASP A 94 -4.01 -25.88 -2.56
C ASP A 94 -5.05 -25.47 -1.51
N TRP A 95 -6.05 -26.32 -1.26
CA TRP A 95 -7.20 -25.96 -0.41
C TRP A 95 -6.81 -25.66 1.05
N PRO A 96 -5.92 -26.43 1.70
CA PRO A 96 -5.34 -26.05 3.00
C PRO A 96 -4.66 -24.69 3.00
N THR A 97 -3.84 -24.36 1.98
CA THR A 97 -3.23 -23.03 1.86
C THR A 97 -4.30 -21.94 1.76
N PHE A 98 -5.32 -22.12 0.92
CA PHE A 98 -6.46 -21.18 0.85
C PHE A 98 -7.14 -20.96 2.21
N ALA A 99 -7.34 -22.02 3.00
CA ALA A 99 -7.94 -21.89 4.34
C ALA A 99 -7.04 -21.09 5.29
N ALA A 100 -5.73 -21.38 5.30
CA ALA A 100 -4.77 -20.68 6.15
C ALA A 100 -4.68 -19.19 5.78
N ARG A 101 -4.54 -18.86 4.49
CA ARG A 101 -4.48 -17.47 4.03
C ARG A 101 -5.77 -16.70 4.25
N ALA A 102 -6.93 -17.34 4.08
CA ALA A 102 -8.21 -16.71 4.40
C ALA A 102 -8.32 -16.36 5.90
N ALA A 103 -7.87 -17.25 6.78
CA ALA A 103 -7.82 -16.99 8.22
C ALA A 103 -6.85 -15.84 8.55
N GLU A 104 -5.66 -15.80 7.92
CA GLU A 104 -4.71 -14.69 8.10
C GLU A 104 -5.30 -13.34 7.67
N LEU A 105 -5.93 -13.29 6.49
CA LEU A 105 -6.60 -12.07 5.99
C LEU A 105 -7.68 -11.57 6.95
N ILE A 106 -8.48 -12.49 7.51
CA ILE A 106 -9.58 -12.15 8.42
C ILE A 106 -9.05 -11.75 9.81
N ASP A 107 -8.22 -12.60 10.42
CA ASP A 107 -7.82 -12.47 11.83
C ASP A 107 -6.66 -11.50 12.03
N GLN A 108 -5.71 -11.42 11.09
CA GLN A 108 -4.52 -10.56 11.22
C GLN A 108 -4.69 -9.25 10.46
N ASP A 109 -5.05 -9.32 9.18
CA ASP A 109 -5.16 -8.12 8.36
C ASP A 109 -6.47 -7.36 8.56
N GLN A 110 -7.47 -8.01 9.15
CA GLN A 110 -8.79 -7.45 9.45
C GLN A 110 -9.46 -6.91 8.18
N VAL A 111 -9.38 -7.68 7.08
CA VAL A 111 -10.06 -7.32 5.83
C VAL A 111 -11.57 -7.41 6.00
N VAL A 112 -12.31 -6.51 5.35
CA VAL A 112 -13.78 -6.50 5.44
C VAL A 112 -14.45 -7.52 4.52
N ALA A 113 -13.71 -8.02 3.52
CA ALA A 113 -14.15 -9.01 2.56
C ALA A 113 -12.93 -9.72 1.95
N VAL A 114 -13.11 -10.97 1.54
CA VAL A 114 -12.13 -11.74 0.77
C VAL A 114 -12.74 -12.09 -0.59
N PHE A 115 -12.09 -11.69 -1.67
CA PHE A 115 -12.38 -12.12 -3.03
C PHE A 115 -11.42 -13.26 -3.40
N GLY A 116 -11.95 -14.33 -3.99
CA GLY A 116 -11.15 -15.52 -4.24
C GLY A 116 -11.90 -16.84 -4.25
N GLY A 117 -11.13 -17.91 -4.14
CA GLY A 117 -11.64 -19.28 -4.04
C GLY A 117 -12.22 -19.80 -5.35
N TRP A 118 -11.38 -19.93 -6.38
CA TRP A 118 -11.79 -20.37 -7.72
C TRP A 118 -12.58 -21.68 -7.73
N THR A 119 -12.10 -22.71 -7.04
CA THR A 119 -12.80 -24.00 -7.01
C THR A 119 -13.78 -24.09 -5.85
N SER A 120 -14.77 -24.98 -6.02
CA SER A 120 -15.69 -25.35 -4.96
C SER A 120 -14.99 -25.90 -3.70
N ALA A 121 -13.81 -26.51 -3.84
CA ALA A 121 -13.05 -27.02 -2.71
C ALA A 121 -12.36 -25.88 -1.93
N SER A 122 -11.73 -24.91 -2.62
CA SER A 122 -11.20 -23.68 -1.98
C SER A 122 -12.29 -22.98 -1.19
N ARG A 123 -13.45 -22.69 -1.81
CA ARG A 123 -14.52 -21.93 -1.15
C ARG A 123 -15.05 -22.61 0.10
N LYS A 124 -15.14 -23.94 0.10
CA LYS A 124 -15.55 -24.71 1.28
C LYS A 124 -14.48 -24.68 2.37
N ALA A 125 -13.21 -24.72 2.00
CA ALA A 125 -12.10 -24.70 2.93
C ALA A 125 -11.89 -23.33 3.59
N MET A 126 -12.25 -22.24 2.90
CA MET A 126 -12.14 -20.86 3.38
C MET A 126 -13.25 -20.43 4.35
N LEU A 127 -14.20 -21.31 4.69
CA LEU A 127 -15.26 -20.97 5.64
C LEU A 127 -14.68 -20.86 7.07
N PRO A 128 -15.00 -19.79 7.82
CA PRO A 128 -14.58 -19.62 9.21
C PRO A 128 -15.30 -20.57 10.18
#